data_AF-A0A967LC41-F1
#
_entry.id   AF-A0A967LC41-F1
#
_cell.length_a   1.000
_cell.length_b   1.000
_cell.length_c   1.000
_cell.angle_alpha   90.00
_cell.angle_beta   90.00
_cell.angle_gamma   90.00
#
_symmetry.space_group_name_H-M   'P 1'
#
loop_
_entity.id
_entity.type
_entity.pdbx_description
1 polymer ?
#
loop_
_entity_poly.entity_id
_entity_poly.type
_entity_poly.pdbx_seq_one_letter_code
_entity_poly.pdbx_strand_id
1 'polypeptide(L)'
;VFDALYKLSVSMEHTILKTNMVISGKKCSSQAGVQEVADKTVKCLLNCVPAALPGIVFLSGGQSAELATAHLNAMNKTYSHLPWPLSFSYGRALQEPCLNAWQGKAENLDAAQAALLHREKCNSLACNGEYSEDMEQAA
;
A
#
# COMPACT_ATOMS: atom_id res chain seq x y z
N VAL A 1 1.49 -20.36 4.26
CA VAL A 1 1.38 -20.03 2.82
C VAL A 1 2.61 -20.54 2.06
N PHE A 2 3.80 -20.00 2.28
CA PHE A 2 4.98 -20.36 1.50
C PHE A 2 5.41 -21.83 1.59
N ASP A 3 5.25 -22.48 2.75
CA ASP A 3 5.47 -23.93 2.89
C ASP A 3 4.55 -24.74 1.94
N ALA A 4 3.28 -24.34 1.81
CA ALA A 4 2.35 -24.99 0.88
C ALA A 4 2.73 -24.73 -0.58
N LEU A 5 3.12 -23.49 -0.91
CA LEU A 5 3.59 -23.14 -2.26
C LEU A 5 4.86 -23.93 -2.65
N TYR A 6 5.79 -24.10 -1.70
CA TYR A 6 6.98 -24.92 -1.88
C TYR A 6 6.64 -26.39 -2.12
N LYS A 7 5.75 -26.97 -1.31
CA LYS A 7 5.26 -28.36 -1.46
C LYS A 7 4.57 -28.61 -2.80
N LEU A 8 3.95 -27.57 -3.37
CA LEU A 8 3.30 -27.61 -4.68
C LEU A 8 4.23 -27.21 -5.83
N SER A 9 5.54 -27.03 -5.56
CA SER A 9 6.55 -26.65 -6.56
C SER A 9 6.21 -25.37 -7.33
N VAL A 10 5.56 -24.41 -6.67
CA VAL A 10 5.32 -23.07 -7.23
C VAL A 10 6.64 -22.31 -7.28
N SER A 11 6.96 -21.69 -8.42
CA SER A 11 8.16 -20.85 -8.55
C SER A 11 7.97 -19.53 -7.80
N MET A 12 8.83 -19.29 -6.82
CA MET A 12 8.78 -18.08 -5.98
C MET A 12 9.18 -16.83 -6.77
N GLU A 13 10.13 -16.98 -7.69
CA GLU A 13 10.68 -15.95 -8.57
C GLU A 13 9.64 -15.37 -9.53
N HIS A 14 8.54 -16.10 -9.74
CA HIS A 14 7.43 -15.71 -10.62
C HIS A 14 6.13 -15.46 -9.84
N THR A 15 6.21 -15.22 -8.53
CA THR A 15 5.04 -15.04 -7.66
C THR A 15 5.05 -13.69 -6.94
N ILE A 16 4.02 -12.86 -7.14
CA ILE A 16 3.83 -11.64 -6.36
C ILE A 16 2.96 -11.93 -5.13
N LEU A 17 3.39 -11.47 -3.95
CA LEU A 17 2.56 -11.55 -2.74
C LEU A 17 1.66 -10.32 -2.65
N LYS A 18 0.34 -10.52 -2.68
CA LYS A 18 -0.62 -9.51 -2.23
C LYS A 18 -1.06 -9.77 -0.80
N THR A 19 -0.74 -8.86 0.12
CA THR A 19 -1.02 -9.04 1.55
C THR A 19 -1.54 -7.77 2.22
N ASN A 20 -2.09 -7.90 3.43
CA ASN A 20 -2.41 -6.77 4.30
C ASN A 20 -1.15 -6.24 5.01
N MET A 21 -1.19 -4.97 5.38
CA MET A 21 -0.29 -4.40 6.38
C MET A 21 -0.67 -4.91 7.78
N VAL A 22 0.28 -4.90 8.71
CA VAL A 22 0.05 -5.28 10.11
C VAL A 22 -0.50 -4.06 10.86
N ILE A 23 -1.82 -3.91 10.83
CA ILE A 23 -2.55 -2.78 11.43
C ILE A 23 -3.35 -3.18 12.66
N SER A 24 -3.68 -2.20 13.49
CA SER A 24 -4.63 -2.37 14.59
C SER A 24 -6.02 -2.78 14.07
N GLY A 25 -6.72 -3.60 14.85
CA GLY A 25 -8.11 -3.93 14.52
C GLY A 25 -9.00 -2.69 14.57
N LYS A 26 -10.02 -2.63 13.71
CA LYS A 26 -10.93 -1.46 13.60
C LYS A 26 -11.63 -1.08 14.91
N LYS A 27 -11.87 -2.07 15.78
CA LYS A 27 -12.51 -1.88 17.10
C LYS A 27 -11.50 -1.72 18.25
N CYS A 28 -10.20 -1.69 17.94
CA CYS A 28 -9.17 -1.48 18.95
C CYS A 28 -9.22 -0.03 19.42
N SER A 29 -9.28 0.19 20.72
CA SER A 29 -9.31 1.54 21.31
C SER A 29 -7.99 2.30 21.10
N SER A 30 -6.88 1.57 21.03
CA SER A 30 -5.57 2.11 20.67
C SER A 30 -5.25 1.77 19.22
N GLN A 31 -4.98 2.79 18.40
CA GLN A 31 -4.56 2.61 17.02
C GLN A 31 -3.04 2.86 16.94
N ALA A 32 -2.33 1.91 16.35
CA ALA A 32 -0.90 2.05 16.08
C ALA A 32 -0.63 3.23 15.14
N GLY A 33 0.47 3.94 15.38
CA GLY A 33 0.94 5.01 14.51
C GLY A 33 1.57 4.49 13.22
N VAL A 34 1.81 5.39 12.27
CA VAL A 34 2.31 5.05 10.92
C VAL A 34 3.63 4.27 10.95
N GLN A 35 4.60 4.75 11.76
CA GLN A 35 5.90 4.10 11.88
C GLN A 35 5.79 2.72 12.54
N GLU A 36 4.95 2.59 13.57
CA GLU A 36 4.76 1.30 14.23
C GLU A 36 4.19 0.26 13.26
N VAL A 37 3.17 0.64 12.47
CA VAL A 37 2.62 -0.24 11.43
C VAL A 37 3.70 -0.65 10.42
N ALA A 38 4.53 0.29 9.97
CA ALA A 38 5.63 0.00 9.06
C ALA A 38 6.61 -1.02 9.66
N ASP A 39 7.08 -0.78 10.89
CA ASP A 39 8.04 -1.63 11.58
C ASP A 39 7.50 -3.04 11.81
N LYS A 40 6.24 -3.15 12.27
CA LYS A 40 5.58 -4.44 12.51
C LYS A 40 5.34 -5.20 11.21
N THR A 41 4.97 -4.48 10.14
CA THR A 41 4.75 -5.07 8.81
C THR A 41 6.04 -5.63 8.25
N VAL A 42 7.10 -4.82 8.17
CA VAL A 42 8.40 -5.25 7.62
C VAL A 42 8.98 -6.40 8.44
N LYS A 43 8.92 -6.33 9.78
CA LYS A 43 9.37 -7.44 10.63
C LYS A 43 8.62 -8.74 10.34
N CYS A 44 7.30 -8.67 10.13
CA CYS A 44 6.51 -9.85 9.77
C CYS A 44 6.93 -10.42 8.40
N LEU A 45 7.16 -9.56 7.41
CA LEU A 45 7.58 -9.99 6.08
C LEU A 45 8.96 -10.64 6.09
N LEU A 46 9.95 -10.02 6.76
CA LEU A 46 11.30 -10.58 6.88
C LEU A 46 11.33 -11.95 7.56
N ASN A 47 10.41 -12.20 8.50
CA ASN A 47 10.32 -13.48 9.20
C ASN A 47 9.63 -14.59 8.40
N CYS A 48 8.82 -14.23 7.39
CA CYS A 48 7.85 -15.16 6.81
C CYS A 48 7.94 -15.30 5.29
N VAL A 49 8.45 -14.29 4.57
CA VAL A 49 8.46 -14.24 3.11
C VAL A 49 9.85 -14.67 2.60
N PRO A 50 9.95 -15.58 1.61
CA PRO A 50 11.22 -15.94 0.99
C PRO A 50 11.81 -14.81 0.15
N ALA A 51 13.13 -14.58 0.26
CA ALA A 51 13.86 -13.53 -0.47
C ALA A 51 13.71 -13.62 -2.01
N ALA A 52 13.36 -14.80 -2.54
CA ALA A 52 13.21 -15.05 -3.97
C ALA A 52 11.99 -14.39 -4.63
N LEU A 53 11.01 -13.88 -3.86
CA LEU A 53 9.85 -13.23 -4.47
C LEU A 53 10.26 -11.97 -5.26
N PRO A 54 9.69 -11.70 -6.44
CA PRO A 54 9.96 -10.48 -7.20
C PRO A 54 9.34 -9.22 -6.60
N GLY A 55 8.36 -9.32 -5.69
CA GLY A 55 7.75 -8.15 -5.08
C GLY A 55 6.55 -8.45 -4.19
N ILE A 56 6.21 -7.45 -3.37
CA ILE A 56 5.06 -7.48 -2.46
C ILE A 56 4.19 -6.26 -2.73
N VAL A 57 2.89 -6.49 -2.90
CA VAL A 57 1.90 -5.42 -3.09
C VAL A 57 0.90 -5.43 -1.95
N PHE A 58 0.62 -4.27 -1.36
CA PHE A 58 -0.33 -4.19 -0.26
C PHE A 58 -1.76 -3.95 -0.74
N LEU A 59 -2.73 -4.60 -0.09
CA LEU A 59 -4.13 -4.19 -0.14
C LEU A 59 -4.37 -3.05 0.87
N SER A 60 -5.30 -2.14 0.58
CA SER A 60 -5.56 -0.99 1.47
C SER A 60 -6.38 -1.33 2.72
N GLY A 61 -7.05 -2.49 2.77
CA GLY A 61 -7.65 -3.03 4.00
C GLY A 61 -8.81 -2.22 4.61
N GLY A 62 -9.29 -1.18 3.94
CA GLY A 62 -10.29 -0.24 4.48
C GLY A 62 -9.70 0.91 5.30
N GLN A 63 -8.39 1.15 5.16
CA GLN A 63 -7.76 2.43 5.50
C GLN A 63 -8.24 3.53 4.56
N SER A 64 -8.10 4.79 4.97
CA SER A 64 -8.24 5.93 4.05
C SER A 64 -7.13 5.91 2.99
N ALA A 65 -7.30 6.70 1.93
CA ALA A 65 -6.34 6.80 0.84
C ALA A 65 -4.97 7.31 1.32
N GLU A 66 -4.99 8.34 2.15
CA GLU A 66 -3.82 9.02 2.72
C GLU A 66 -3.09 8.09 3.68
N LEU A 67 -3.82 7.42 4.59
CA LEU A 67 -3.20 6.53 5.59
C LEU A 67 -2.54 5.31 4.95
N ALA A 68 -3.18 4.71 3.93
CA ALA A 68 -2.60 3.61 3.17
C ALA A 68 -1.30 4.04 2.44
N THR A 69 -1.25 5.30 2.00
CA THR A 69 -0.07 5.88 1.34
C THR A 69 1.04 6.17 2.35
N ALA A 70 0.69 6.75 3.49
CA ALA A 70 1.63 7.04 4.58
C ALA A 70 2.31 5.78 5.13
N HIS A 71 1.57 4.69 5.33
CA HIS A 71 2.15 3.41 5.74
C HIS A 71 3.10 2.82 4.71
N LEU A 72 2.72 2.84 3.43
CA LEU A 72 3.60 2.37 2.35
C LEU A 72 4.89 3.19 2.29
N ASN A 73 4.74 4.52 2.37
CA ASN A 73 5.86 5.45 2.37
C ASN A 73 6.82 5.20 3.53
N ALA A 74 6.28 5.06 4.75
CA ALA A 74 7.10 4.80 5.93
C ALA A 74 7.90 3.51 5.81
N MET A 75 7.31 2.43 5.26
CA MET A 75 8.07 1.20 5.02
C MET A 75 9.22 1.41 4.04
N ASN A 76 8.97 2.02 2.86
CA ASN A 76 10.01 2.23 1.86
C ASN A 76 11.07 3.24 2.29
N LYS A 77 10.68 4.27 3.06
CA LYS A 77 11.59 5.30 3.57
C LYS A 77 12.50 4.79 4.69
N THR A 78 11.97 4.00 5.62
CA THR A 78 12.73 3.48 6.75
C THR A 78 13.60 2.26 6.37
N TYR A 79 13.15 1.44 5.41
CA TYR A 79 13.78 0.16 5.08
C TYR A 79 14.23 0.10 3.63
N SER A 80 15.35 0.76 3.31
CA SER A 80 15.91 0.87 1.95
C SER A 80 16.58 -0.40 1.40
N HIS A 81 16.75 -1.44 2.23
CA HIS A 81 17.51 -2.65 1.88
C HIS A 81 16.69 -3.93 2.08
N LEU A 82 15.42 -3.89 1.69
CA LEU A 82 14.57 -5.08 1.69
C LEU A 82 14.91 -5.98 0.49
N PRO A 83 14.80 -7.31 0.66
CA PRO A 83 15.03 -8.25 -0.44
C PRO A 83 13.96 -8.16 -1.55
N TRP A 84 12.85 -7.47 -1.29
CA TRP A 84 11.75 -7.28 -2.22
C TRP A 84 11.38 -5.81 -2.33
N PRO A 85 10.97 -5.34 -3.52
CA PRO A 85 10.27 -4.07 -3.62
C PRO A 85 8.90 -4.16 -2.93
N LEU A 86 8.52 -3.07 -2.26
CA LEU A 86 7.21 -2.90 -1.65
C LEU A 86 6.38 -1.90 -2.45
N SER A 87 5.20 -2.32 -2.92
CA SER A 87 4.30 -1.49 -3.71
C SER A 87 2.83 -1.66 -3.28
N PHE A 88 1.89 -1.14 -4.07
CA PHE A 88 0.46 -1.13 -3.76
C PHE A 88 -0.35 -1.92 -4.78
N SER A 89 -1.45 -2.50 -4.31
CA SER A 89 -2.52 -3.05 -5.13
C SER A 89 -3.85 -2.63 -4.52
N TYR A 90 -4.12 -1.33 -4.62
CA TYR A 90 -5.22 -0.64 -3.96
C TYR A 90 -6.47 -0.58 -4.85
N GLY A 91 -7.63 -0.83 -4.23
CA GLY A 91 -8.95 -0.58 -4.80
C GLY A 91 -9.50 0.72 -4.26
N ARG A 92 -10.21 0.65 -3.12
CA ARG A 92 -10.85 1.81 -2.47
C ARG A 92 -9.91 2.99 -2.23
N ALA A 93 -8.71 2.76 -1.69
CA ALA A 93 -7.74 3.82 -1.42
C ALA A 93 -7.24 4.55 -2.68
N LEU A 94 -7.47 3.98 -3.87
CA LEU A 94 -7.16 4.61 -5.15
C LEU A 94 -8.40 5.25 -5.78
N GLN A 95 -9.54 4.56 -5.73
CA GLN A 95 -10.74 4.93 -6.50
C GLN A 95 -11.75 5.78 -5.72
N GLU A 96 -11.79 5.71 -4.38
CA GLU A 96 -12.80 6.42 -3.57
C GLU A 96 -12.75 7.94 -3.76
N PRO A 97 -11.58 8.62 -3.78
CA PRO A 97 -11.51 10.05 -4.07
C PRO A 97 -12.03 10.40 -5.47
N CYS A 98 -11.68 9.58 -6.47
CA CYS A 98 -12.15 9.72 -7.85
C CYS A 98 -13.68 9.57 -7.95
N LEU A 99 -14.24 8.54 -7.30
CA LEU A 99 -15.68 8.30 -7.28
C LEU A 99 -16.45 9.42 -6.58
N ASN A 100 -15.91 9.96 -5.49
CA ASN A 100 -16.48 11.09 -4.76
C ASN A 100 -16.50 12.37 -5.59
N ALA A 101 -15.45 12.63 -6.36
CA ALA A 101 -15.39 13.75 -7.30
C ALA A 101 -16.34 13.54 -8.48
N TRP A 102 -16.40 12.33 -9.03
CA TRP A 102 -17.22 12.01 -10.20
C TRP A 102 -18.72 12.13 -9.93
N GLN A 103 -19.22 11.56 -8.83
CA GLN A 103 -20.66 11.47 -8.51
C GLN A 103 -21.54 10.86 -9.61
N GLY A 104 -20.96 10.12 -10.57
CA GLY A 104 -21.70 9.58 -11.73
C GLY A 104 -22.08 10.62 -12.79
N LYS A 105 -21.52 11.83 -12.73
CA LYS A 105 -21.88 12.97 -13.57
C LYS A 105 -20.85 13.22 -14.66
N ALA A 106 -21.30 13.40 -15.90
CA ALA A 106 -20.40 13.58 -17.05
C ALA A 106 -19.61 14.89 -16.95
N GLU A 107 -20.21 15.93 -16.38
CA GLU A 107 -19.58 17.23 -16.15
C GLU A 107 -18.41 17.20 -15.14
N ASN A 108 -18.28 16.12 -14.35
CA ASN A 108 -17.24 15.97 -13.34
C ASN A 108 -16.06 15.09 -13.80
N LEU A 109 -16.02 14.69 -15.08
CA LEU A 109 -15.02 13.74 -15.57
C LEU A 109 -13.58 14.21 -15.32
N ASP A 110 -13.29 15.48 -15.62
CA ASP A 110 -11.94 16.05 -15.47
C ASP A 110 -11.52 16.09 -14.00
N ALA A 111 -12.43 16.48 -13.09
CA ALA A 111 -12.17 16.49 -11.65
C ALA A 111 -11.92 15.08 -11.10
N ALA A 112 -12.66 14.08 -11.58
CA ALA A 112 -12.50 12.69 -11.20
C ALA A 112 -11.15 12.12 -11.68
N GLN A 113 -10.77 12.41 -12.92
CA GLN A 113 -9.46 12.01 -13.47
C GLN A 113 -8.32 12.68 -12.71
N ALA A 114 -8.44 13.97 -12.40
CA ALA A 114 -7.45 14.69 -11.60
C ALA A 114 -7.27 14.04 -10.21
N ALA A 115 -8.37 13.70 -9.53
CA ALA A 115 -8.32 13.02 -8.23
C ALA A 115 -7.67 11.62 -8.31
N LEU A 116 -7.94 10.85 -9.37
CA LEU A 116 -7.30 9.55 -9.58
C LEU A 116 -5.80 9.69 -9.81
N LEU A 117 -5.38 10.57 -10.73
CA LEU A 117 -3.98 10.81 -11.06
C LEU A 117 -3.20 11.34 -9.84
N HIS A 118 -3.85 12.19 -9.04
CA HIS A 118 -3.30 12.66 -7.79
C HIS A 118 -2.99 11.48 -6.84
N ARG A 119 -3.97 10.60 -6.61
CA ARG A 119 -3.76 9.41 -5.77
C ARG A 119 -2.70 8.47 -6.33
N GLU A 120 -2.66 8.26 -7.64
CA GLU A 120 -1.60 7.46 -8.29
C GLU A 120 -0.21 8.07 -8.04
N LYS A 121 -0.07 9.39 -8.17
CA LYS A 121 1.18 10.10 -7.91
C LYS A 121 1.64 9.93 -6.46
N CYS A 122 0.74 10.13 -5.50
CA CYS A 122 1.06 9.96 -4.07
C CYS A 122 1.50 8.53 -3.75
N ASN A 123 0.79 7.53 -4.28
CA ASN A 123 1.15 6.12 -4.10
C ASN A 123 2.47 5.76 -4.80
N SER A 124 2.72 6.30 -6.00
CA SER A 124 3.97 6.09 -6.73
C SER A 124 5.17 6.65 -5.95
N LEU A 125 5.04 7.82 -5.35
CA LEU A 125 6.11 8.41 -4.53
C LEU A 125 6.28 7.66 -3.21
N ALA A 126 5.19 7.14 -2.62
CA ALA A 126 5.27 6.27 -1.46
C ALA A 126 6.01 4.95 -1.73
N CYS A 127 5.98 4.43 -2.96
CA CYS A 127 6.82 3.29 -3.37
C CYS A 127 8.32 3.60 -3.28
N ASN A 128 8.70 4.86 -3.42
CA ASN A 128 10.10 5.32 -3.34
C ASN A 128 10.46 5.89 -1.96
N GLY A 129 9.52 5.97 -1.02
CA GLY A 129 9.75 6.63 0.27
C GLY A 129 9.79 8.17 0.19
N GLU A 130 9.22 8.74 -0.87
CA GLU A 130 9.29 10.16 -1.23
C GLU A 130 7.97 10.93 -1.01
N TYR A 131 6.93 10.26 -0.51
CA TYR A 131 5.66 10.90 -0.21
C TYR A 131 5.74 11.78 1.06
N SER A 132 5.07 12.93 1.02
CA SER A 132 4.85 13.81 2.17
C SER A 132 3.38 14.21 2.28
N GLU A 133 2.92 14.54 3.49
CA GLU A 133 1.53 14.96 3.73
C GLU A 133 1.18 16.27 3.00
N ASP A 134 2.16 17.14 2.76
CA ASP A 134 1.98 18.39 2.01
C ASP A 134 1.46 18.15 0.57
N MET A 135 1.73 16.95 0.03
CA MET A 135 1.23 16.59 -1.30
C MET A 135 -0.30 16.51 -1.32
N GLU A 136 -0.95 16.17 -0.21
CA GLU A 136 -2.41 15.98 -0.13
C GLU A 136 -3.19 17.30 -0.28
N GLN A 137 -2.54 18.46 -0.10
CA GLN A 137 -3.17 19.77 -0.30
C GLN A 137 -3.08 20.28 -1.74
N ALA A 138 -2.37 19.58 -2.64
CA ALA A 138 -2.15 19.99 -4.02
C ALA A 138 -3.15 19.39 -5.03
N ALA A 139 -4.29 18.87 -4.55
CA ALA A 139 -5.35 18.25 -5.35
C ALA A 139 -6.46 19.24 -5.73
#